data_AF-A0A4Q5T1S5-F1
#
_entry.id   AF-A0A4Q5T1S5-F1
#
_cell.length_a   1.000
_cell.length_b   1.000
_cell.length_c   1.000
_cell.angle_alpha   90.00
_cell.angle_beta   90.00
_cell.angle_gamma   90.00
#
_symmetry.space_group_name_H-M   'P 1'
#
loop_
_entity.id
_entity.type
_entity.pdbx_description
1 polymer ?
#
loop_
_entity_poly.entity_id
_entity_poly.type
_entity_poly.pdbx_seq_one_letter_code
_entity_poly.pdbx_strand_id
1 'polypeptide(L)'
;MLILTELPDKLSNQLLFDDEAWQHAMVCDLNTASIFWNRAALICLPKVYTTEATAAFLYLLQKESKFLGLWKQEWGNRTPTINDFLQKLITWGRFTRMEGKAIPVEEFWKRYIATINGMLAEPGFEYQEEGSVKPFRNRLVKEEIEQVICFDEEWNEQNYFIETKAEWILYNWVTMA
;
A
#
# COMPACT_ATOMS: atom_id res chain seq x y z
N MET A 1 -12.25 -5.25 11.18
CA MET A 1 -12.70 -4.94 9.81
C MET A 1 -12.37 -3.48 9.55
N LEU A 2 -11.56 -3.19 8.54
CA LEU A 2 -11.23 -1.83 8.13
C LEU A 2 -12.15 -1.45 6.97
N ILE A 3 -12.98 -0.43 7.17
CA ILE A 3 -13.88 0.10 6.14
C ILE A 3 -13.42 1.52 5.84
N LEU A 4 -12.98 1.75 4.59
CA LEU A 4 -12.43 3.03 4.16
C LEU A 4 -13.43 4.18 4.33
N THR A 5 -14.71 3.96 4.08
CA THR A 5 -15.75 4.99 4.23
C THR A 5 -16.08 5.36 5.68
N GLU A 6 -15.67 4.53 6.65
CA GLU A 6 -15.93 4.76 8.09
C GLU A 6 -14.71 5.35 8.82
N LEU A 7 -13.55 5.46 8.15
CA LEU A 7 -12.35 6.02 8.78
C LEU A 7 -12.52 7.49 9.21
N PRO A 8 -13.23 8.36 8.47
CA PRO A 8 -13.46 9.75 8.89
C PRO A 8 -14.22 9.86 10.21
N ASP A 9 -15.24 9.03 10.44
CA ASP A 9 -16.06 9.12 11.66
C ASP A 9 -15.29 8.73 12.93
N LYS A 10 -14.17 8.01 12.78
CA LYS A 10 -13.27 7.63 13.88
C LYS A 10 -12.18 8.67 14.14
N LEU A 11 -11.93 9.59 13.22
CA LEU A 11 -10.87 10.59 13.24
C LEU A 11 -11.47 11.95 12.89
N SER A 12 -11.81 12.77 13.89
CA SER A 12 -12.50 14.08 13.75
C SER A 12 -12.43 14.67 12.33
N ASN A 13 -13.57 14.68 11.63
CA ASN A 13 -13.78 15.01 10.21
C ASN A 13 -13.20 16.36 9.71
N GLN A 14 -12.65 17.18 10.62
CA GLN A 14 -12.10 18.51 10.34
C GLN A 14 -10.57 18.60 10.50
N LEU A 15 -9.91 17.52 10.90
CA LEU A 15 -8.45 17.51 11.02
C LEU A 15 -7.81 17.54 9.63
N LEU A 16 -6.93 18.53 9.43
CA LEU A 16 -6.01 18.53 8.31
C LEU A 16 -5.18 17.25 8.35
N PHE A 17 -4.96 16.63 7.20
CA PHE A 17 -4.18 15.42 7.09
C PHE A 17 -2.67 15.75 7.02
N ASP A 18 -2.20 16.35 8.12
CA ASP A 18 -0.88 16.98 8.29
C ASP A 18 0.09 16.15 9.15
N ASP A 19 -0.24 14.89 9.42
CA ASP A 19 0.66 14.06 10.22
C ASP A 19 1.92 13.74 9.40
N GLU A 20 3.11 13.89 9.97
CA GLU A 20 4.37 13.64 9.28
C GLU A 20 4.80 12.17 9.29
N ALA A 21 4.07 11.28 9.98
CA ALA A 21 4.40 9.86 10.08
C ALA A 21 4.57 9.17 8.72
N TRP A 22 3.83 9.59 7.69
CA TRP A 22 4.00 9.07 6.32
C TRP A 22 5.40 9.29 5.76
N GLN A 23 6.14 10.32 6.21
CA GLN A 23 7.50 10.61 5.74
C GLN A 23 8.47 9.49 6.10
N HIS A 24 8.20 8.80 7.21
CA HIS A 24 8.99 7.67 7.67
C HIS A 24 8.64 6.35 6.99
N ALA A 25 7.57 6.32 6.18
CA ALA A 25 7.26 5.15 5.38
C ALA A 25 8.27 5.03 4.22
N MET A 26 8.78 3.82 4.04
CA MET A 26 9.67 3.46 2.93
C MET A 26 8.87 2.88 1.77
N VAL A 27 9.26 3.20 0.53
CA VAL A 27 8.70 2.63 -0.70
C VAL A 27 9.70 1.71 -1.37
N CYS A 28 9.25 0.49 -1.63
CA CYS A 28 9.92 -0.51 -2.44
C CYS A 28 9.10 -0.73 -3.71
N ASP A 29 9.62 -0.32 -4.87
CA ASP A 29 8.95 -0.46 -6.15
C ASP A 29 9.56 -1.61 -6.95
N LEU A 30 8.71 -2.46 -7.51
CA LEU A 30 9.08 -3.58 -8.36
C LEU A 30 8.44 -3.31 -9.71
N ASN A 31 9.25 -3.24 -10.76
CA ASN A 31 8.78 -2.93 -12.10
C ASN A 31 9.30 -3.96 -13.10
N THR A 32 8.50 -4.23 -14.11
CA THR A 32 8.86 -5.04 -15.27
C THR A 32 8.30 -4.38 -16.53
N ALA A 33 8.79 -4.76 -17.71
CA ALA A 33 8.19 -4.35 -18.98
C ALA A 33 6.94 -5.20 -19.35
N SER A 34 6.51 -6.11 -18.47
CA SER A 34 5.48 -7.09 -18.74
C SER A 34 4.08 -6.48 -18.60
N ILE A 35 3.20 -6.73 -19.55
CA ILE A 35 1.77 -6.36 -19.41
C ILE A 35 1.05 -7.21 -18.36
N PHE A 36 1.64 -8.33 -17.93
CA PHE A 36 1.05 -9.24 -16.95
C PHE A 36 1.66 -9.12 -15.56
N TRP A 37 2.88 -8.62 -15.46
CA TRP A 37 3.62 -8.53 -14.19
C TRP A 37 4.20 -7.12 -13.98
N ASN A 38 3.53 -6.11 -14.54
CA ASN A 38 4.00 -4.75 -14.71
C ASN A 38 4.59 -4.16 -13.44
N ARG A 39 3.77 -3.95 -12.40
CA ARG A 39 4.22 -3.21 -11.23
C ARG A 39 3.66 -3.76 -9.93
N ALA A 40 4.53 -3.84 -8.92
CA ALA A 40 4.15 -3.99 -7.53
C ALA A 40 4.88 -2.94 -6.67
N ALA A 41 4.27 -2.54 -5.57
CA ALA A 41 4.88 -1.70 -4.57
C ALA A 41 4.64 -2.27 -3.17
N LEU A 42 5.66 -2.21 -2.32
CA LEU A 42 5.52 -2.35 -0.87
C LEU A 42 5.83 -1.01 -0.23
N ILE A 43 4.90 -0.53 0.59
CA ILE A 43 5.10 0.67 1.38
C ILE A 43 5.10 0.24 2.84
N CYS A 44 6.21 0.48 3.53
CA CYS A 44 6.49 -0.05 4.86
C CYS A 44 6.58 1.10 5.87
N LEU A 45 5.78 1.07 6.93
CA LEU A 45 5.83 2.02 8.04
C LEU A 45 6.18 1.30 9.35
N PRO A 46 7.31 1.61 10.00
CA PRO A 46 7.64 1.02 11.29
C PRO A 46 6.58 1.31 12.38
N LYS A 47 6.25 0.29 13.19
CA LYS A 47 5.24 0.39 14.27
C LYS A 47 5.57 1.43 15.36
N VAL A 48 6.83 1.89 15.44
CA VAL A 48 7.22 2.98 16.35
C VAL A 48 6.54 4.31 16.01
N TYR A 49 6.12 4.52 14.76
CA TYR A 49 5.45 5.74 14.34
C TYR A 49 3.94 5.69 14.53
N THR A 50 3.35 4.50 14.63
CA THR A 50 1.95 4.32 15.00
C THR A 50 1.67 2.86 15.34
N THR A 51 0.90 2.63 16.40
CA THR A 51 0.37 1.32 16.78
C THR A 51 -1.06 1.10 16.30
N GLU A 52 -1.70 2.14 15.76
CA GLU A 52 -3.10 2.10 15.35
C GLU A 52 -3.21 1.73 13.88
N ALA A 53 -3.84 0.59 13.58
CA ALA A 53 -4.00 0.06 12.23
C ALA A 53 -4.63 1.07 11.25
N THR A 54 -5.65 1.81 11.69
CA THR A 54 -6.31 2.85 10.89
C THR A 54 -5.36 3.99 10.51
N ALA A 55 -4.60 4.51 11.49
CA ALA A 55 -3.66 5.59 11.26
C ALA A 55 -2.52 5.12 10.34
N ALA A 56 -1.98 3.92 10.59
CA ALA A 56 -0.98 3.30 9.73
C ALA A 56 -1.45 3.19 8.28
N PHE A 57 -2.65 2.67 8.06
CA PHE A 57 -3.22 2.52 6.73
C PHE A 57 -3.36 3.87 6.01
N LEU A 58 -3.83 4.92 6.71
CA LEU A 58 -3.90 6.27 6.16
C LEU A 58 -2.52 6.82 5.77
N TYR A 59 -1.51 6.70 6.63
CA TYR A 59 -0.15 7.17 6.31
C TYR A 59 0.48 6.43 5.14
N LEU A 60 0.24 5.13 5.03
CA LEU A 60 0.70 4.33 3.90
C LEU A 60 0.04 4.75 2.58
N LEU A 61 -1.28 4.97 2.59
CA LEU A 61 -2.01 5.51 1.44
C LEU A 61 -1.54 6.92 1.06
N GLN A 62 -1.25 7.75 2.06
CA GLN A 62 -0.69 9.08 1.84
C GLN A 62 0.68 9.01 1.16
N LYS A 63 1.59 8.18 1.68
CA LYS A 63 2.91 7.95 1.07
C LYS A 63 2.76 7.44 -0.36
N GLU A 64 1.85 6.50 -0.60
CA GLU A 64 1.56 5.99 -1.94
C GLU A 64 1.14 7.10 -2.90
N SER A 65 0.13 7.88 -2.52
CA SER A 65 -0.41 8.94 -3.39
C SER A 65 0.64 10.00 -3.73
N LYS A 66 1.60 10.25 -2.83
CA LYS A 66 2.75 11.14 -3.07
C LYS A 66 3.76 10.48 -4.01
N PHE A 67 4.06 9.21 -3.80
CA PHE A 67 4.96 8.43 -4.65
C PHE A 67 4.44 8.33 -6.09
N LEU A 68 3.14 8.12 -6.28
CA LEU A 68 2.48 8.08 -7.58
C LEU A 68 2.28 9.48 -8.20
N GLY A 69 2.62 10.56 -7.48
CA GLY A 69 2.43 11.93 -7.95
C GLY A 69 0.98 12.44 -7.91
N LEU A 70 0.00 11.60 -7.56
CA LEU A 70 -1.42 11.93 -7.45
C LEU A 70 -1.67 13.07 -6.46
N TRP A 71 -0.96 13.05 -5.32
CA TRP A 71 -1.08 14.10 -4.31
C TRP A 71 -0.73 15.49 -4.86
N LYS A 72 0.37 15.57 -5.61
CA LYS A 72 0.84 16.83 -6.20
C LYS A 72 -0.12 17.33 -7.27
N GLN A 73 -0.69 16.42 -8.06
CA GLN A 73 -1.67 16.76 -9.10
C GLN A 73 -2.95 17.34 -8.51
N GLU A 74 -3.45 16.75 -7.42
CA GLU A 74 -4.74 17.15 -6.83
C GLU A 74 -4.61 18.37 -5.88
N TRP A 75 -3.65 18.34 -4.95
CA TRP A 75 -3.56 19.35 -3.89
C TRP A 75 -2.36 20.27 -4.02
N GLY A 76 -1.32 19.88 -4.77
CA GLY A 76 -0.06 20.61 -4.86
C GLY A 76 0.60 20.72 -3.47
N ASN A 77 0.71 21.95 -2.97
CA ASN A 77 1.26 22.24 -1.63
C ASN A 77 0.19 22.33 -0.54
N ARG A 78 -1.09 22.09 -0.85
CA ARG A 78 -2.18 22.13 0.13
C ARG A 78 -2.27 20.81 0.89
N THR A 79 -2.69 20.88 2.13
CA THR A 79 -3.03 19.72 2.96
C THR A 79 -4.55 19.54 2.96
N PRO A 80 -5.08 18.43 2.42
CA PRO A 80 -6.51 18.14 2.47
C PRO A 80 -6.95 17.72 3.86
N THR A 81 -8.26 17.66 4.08
CA THR A 81 -8.81 16.91 5.22
C THR A 81 -8.70 15.40 4.94
N ILE A 82 -8.80 14.57 5.99
CA ILE A 82 -8.86 13.11 5.83
C ILE A 82 -10.04 12.71 4.93
N ASN A 83 -11.21 13.34 5.11
CA ASN A 83 -12.38 13.03 4.30
C ASN A 83 -12.15 13.36 2.81
N ASP A 84 -11.59 14.52 2.49
CA ASP A 84 -11.27 14.87 1.10
C ASP A 84 -10.27 13.88 0.48
N PHE A 85 -9.28 13.45 1.25
CA PHE A 85 -8.31 12.44 0.81
C PHE A 85 -8.99 11.11 0.49
N LEU A 86 -9.86 10.62 1.37
CA LEU A 86 -10.58 9.36 1.15
C LEU A 86 -11.56 9.43 -0.03
N GLN A 87 -12.28 10.54 -0.18
CA GLN A 87 -13.12 10.76 -1.36
C GLN A 87 -12.29 10.73 -2.64
N LYS A 88 -11.08 11.29 -2.61
CA LYS A 88 -10.19 11.26 -3.78
C LYS A 88 -9.65 9.88 -4.09
N LEU A 89 -9.31 9.07 -3.09
CA LEU A 89 -8.94 7.66 -3.30
C LEU A 89 -10.04 6.88 -4.04
N ILE A 90 -11.31 7.13 -3.72
CA ILE A 90 -12.45 6.55 -4.44
C ILE A 90 -12.47 7.02 -5.90
N THR A 91 -12.33 8.32 -6.14
CA THR A 91 -12.35 8.86 -7.51
C THR A 91 -11.17 8.42 -8.36
N TRP A 92 -10.03 8.12 -7.74
CA TRP A 92 -8.87 7.53 -8.42
C TRP A 92 -9.05 6.05 -8.72
N GLY A 93 -10.14 5.42 -8.25
CA GLY A 93 -10.39 4.00 -8.43
C GLY A 93 -9.36 3.14 -7.71
N ARG A 94 -8.81 3.63 -6.58
CA ARG A 94 -7.65 3.01 -5.94
C ARG A 94 -7.95 1.61 -5.41
N PHE A 95 -9.15 1.38 -4.90
CA PHE A 95 -9.61 0.07 -4.48
C PHE A 95 -10.90 -0.26 -5.21
N THR A 96 -11.02 -1.50 -5.69
CA THR A 96 -12.30 -1.99 -6.20
C THR A 96 -13.26 -2.23 -5.03
N ARG A 97 -12.75 -2.64 -3.86
CA ARG A 97 -13.54 -2.82 -2.63
C ARG A 97 -13.10 -1.86 -1.53
N MET A 98 -14.08 -1.19 -0.94
CA MET A 98 -13.88 -0.24 0.16
C MET A 98 -13.81 -0.91 1.55
N GLU A 99 -14.17 -2.19 1.63
CA GLU A 99 -14.20 -2.98 2.85
C GLU A 99 -13.11 -4.04 2.81
N GLY A 100 -12.14 -3.91 3.72
CA GLY A 100 -11.07 -4.86 3.88
C GLY A 100 -11.52 -6.12 4.61
N LYS A 101 -11.25 -7.29 4.03
CA LYS A 101 -11.53 -8.60 4.61
C LYS A 101 -10.25 -9.23 5.17
N ALA A 102 -10.29 -9.66 6.43
CA ALA A 102 -9.20 -10.44 6.99
C ALA A 102 -9.08 -11.79 6.27
N ILE A 103 -7.87 -12.15 5.84
CA ILE A 103 -7.58 -13.43 5.18
C ILE A 103 -6.48 -14.19 5.92
N PRO A 104 -6.43 -15.54 5.82
CA PRO A 104 -5.35 -16.32 6.40
C PRO A 104 -3.98 -15.93 5.81
N VAL A 105 -2.95 -15.87 6.67
CA VAL A 105 -1.56 -15.58 6.24
C VAL A 105 -1.06 -16.57 5.19
N GLU A 106 -1.44 -17.84 5.30
CA GLU A 106 -1.08 -18.88 4.32
C GLU A 106 -1.62 -18.60 2.92
N GLU A 107 -2.87 -18.14 2.85
CA GLU A 107 -3.54 -17.82 1.60
C GLU A 107 -2.89 -16.61 0.93
N PHE A 108 -2.67 -15.54 1.71
CA PHE A 108 -1.91 -14.36 1.28
C PHE A 108 -0.52 -14.76 0.77
N TRP A 109 0.25 -15.50 1.57
CA TRP A 109 1.64 -15.80 1.27
C TRP A 109 1.80 -16.57 -0.03
N LYS A 110 0.93 -17.56 -0.28
CA LYS A 110 0.92 -18.32 -1.53
C LYS A 110 0.74 -17.40 -2.75
N ARG A 111 -0.17 -16.43 -2.66
CA ARG A 111 -0.50 -15.51 -3.75
C ARG A 111 0.61 -14.47 -3.94
N TYR A 112 1.06 -13.84 -2.86
CA TYR A 112 2.17 -12.90 -2.85
C TYR A 112 3.43 -13.51 -3.49
N ILE A 113 3.86 -14.69 -3.04
CA ILE A 113 5.06 -15.35 -3.60
C ILE A 113 4.86 -15.74 -5.07
N ALA A 114 3.66 -16.14 -5.48
CA ALA A 114 3.38 -16.39 -6.90
C ALA A 114 3.58 -15.13 -7.74
N THR A 115 3.06 -13.98 -7.30
CA THR A 115 3.22 -12.70 -7.98
C THR A 115 4.68 -12.26 -8.03
N ILE A 116 5.38 -12.29 -6.89
CA ILE A 116 6.80 -11.91 -6.81
C ILE A 116 7.67 -12.80 -7.70
N ASN A 117 7.47 -14.11 -7.68
CA ASN A 117 8.23 -15.02 -8.53
C ASN A 117 7.93 -14.81 -10.02
N GLY A 118 6.67 -14.51 -10.36
CA GLY A 118 6.28 -14.11 -11.72
C GLY A 118 7.06 -12.89 -12.19
N MET A 119 7.05 -11.82 -11.39
CA MET A 119 7.80 -10.59 -11.68
C MET A 119 9.30 -10.82 -11.80
N LEU A 120 9.91 -11.58 -10.89
CA LEU A 120 11.36 -11.87 -10.89
C LEU A 120 11.82 -12.67 -12.12
N ALA A 121 10.91 -13.42 -12.75
CA ALA A 121 11.21 -14.16 -13.97
C ALA A 121 11.13 -13.30 -15.24
N GLU A 122 10.56 -12.10 -15.17
CA GLU A 122 10.38 -11.24 -16.33
C GLU A 122 11.71 -10.57 -16.75
N PRO A 123 11.95 -10.46 -18.07
CA PRO A 123 13.04 -9.66 -18.59
C PRO A 123 12.91 -8.19 -18.15
N GLY A 124 14.02 -7.60 -17.69
CA GLY A 124 14.04 -6.20 -17.28
C GLY A 124 13.36 -5.95 -15.94
N PHE A 125 13.18 -6.98 -15.10
CA PHE A 125 12.81 -6.80 -13.70
C PHE A 125 13.76 -5.81 -13.02
N GLU A 126 13.18 -4.80 -12.39
CA GLU A 126 13.89 -3.78 -11.62
C GLU A 126 13.27 -3.64 -10.24
N TYR A 127 14.14 -3.58 -9.22
CA TYR A 127 13.76 -3.30 -7.85
C TYR A 127 14.36 -1.96 -7.43
N GLN A 128 13.53 -1.07 -6.91
CA GLN A 128 13.94 0.22 -6.37
C GLN A 128 13.53 0.34 -4.90
N GLU A 129 14.42 0.88 -4.07
CA GLU A 129 14.06 1.36 -2.73
C GLU A 129 14.31 2.88 -2.68
N GLU A 130 13.29 3.66 -2.29
CA GLU A 130 13.34 5.12 -2.26
C GLU A 130 13.87 5.73 -3.59
N GLY A 131 13.40 5.18 -4.71
CA GLY A 131 13.75 5.63 -6.06
C GLY A 131 15.15 5.24 -6.55
N SER A 132 15.89 4.43 -5.79
CA SER A 132 17.21 3.94 -6.18
C SER A 132 17.19 2.45 -6.51
N VAL A 133 17.71 2.07 -7.69
CA VAL A 133 17.82 0.67 -8.11
C VAL A 133 18.74 -0.12 -7.18
N LYS A 134 18.26 -1.27 -6.69
CA LYS A 134 18.98 -2.15 -5.76
C LYS A 134 18.78 -3.63 -6.09
N PRO A 135 19.66 -4.53 -5.60
CA PRO A 135 19.40 -5.96 -5.63
C PRO A 135 18.09 -6.28 -4.89
N PHE A 136 17.27 -7.16 -5.46
CA PHE A 136 16.01 -7.52 -4.84
C PHE A 136 16.19 -8.16 -3.47
N ARG A 137 15.40 -7.69 -2.52
CA ARG A 137 15.24 -8.31 -1.21
C ARG A 137 13.76 -8.38 -0.87
N ASN A 138 13.26 -9.57 -0.58
CA ASN A 138 11.90 -9.72 -0.09
C ASN A 138 11.79 -9.03 1.29
N ARG A 139 10.88 -8.05 1.37
CA ARG A 139 10.63 -7.27 2.59
C ARG A 139 9.76 -8.02 3.59
N LEU A 140 8.98 -8.98 3.13
CA LEU A 140 8.10 -9.77 3.98
C LEU A 140 8.76 -11.09 4.37
N VAL A 141 8.70 -11.39 5.66
CA VAL A 141 9.03 -12.70 6.23
C VAL A 141 7.73 -13.28 6.78
N LYS A 142 7.33 -14.45 6.27
CA LYS A 142 6.02 -15.04 6.55
C LYS A 142 5.74 -15.18 8.05
N GLU A 143 6.74 -15.62 8.81
CA GLU A 143 6.67 -15.89 10.24
C GLU A 143 6.58 -14.61 11.10
N GLU A 144 6.73 -13.44 10.48
CA GLU A 144 6.58 -12.13 11.11
C GLU A 144 5.21 -11.50 10.84
N ILE A 145 4.39 -12.08 9.95
CA ILE A 145 3.05 -11.58 9.62
C ILE A 145 2.06 -11.98 10.72
N GLU A 146 1.39 -10.99 11.28
CA GLU A 146 0.40 -11.16 12.35
C GLU A 146 -1.02 -11.15 11.79
N GLN A 147 -1.30 -10.26 10.83
CA GLN A 147 -2.60 -10.12 10.19
C GLN A 147 -2.47 -9.65 8.74
N VAL A 148 -3.41 -10.09 7.90
CA VAL A 148 -3.55 -9.60 6.52
C VAL A 148 -4.99 -9.20 6.27
N ILE A 149 -5.20 -8.00 5.75
CA ILE A 149 -6.47 -7.46 5.30
C ILE A 149 -6.38 -7.28 3.79
N CYS A 150 -7.25 -8.00 3.08
CA CYS A 150 -7.39 -7.94 1.64
C CYS A 150 -8.47 -6.93 1.25
N PHE A 151 -8.12 -5.96 0.40
CA PHE A 151 -9.08 -5.08 -0.25
C PHE A 151 -9.43 -5.63 -1.63
N ASP A 152 -8.41 -5.91 -2.45
CA ASP A 152 -8.60 -6.41 -3.81
C ASP A 152 -7.74 -7.64 -4.05
N GLU A 153 -8.32 -8.57 -4.80
CA GLU A 153 -7.68 -9.85 -5.13
C GLU A 153 -8.29 -10.39 -6.41
N GLU A 154 -7.97 -9.70 -7.49
CA GLU A 154 -8.41 -10.03 -8.84
C GLU A 154 -7.19 -10.47 -9.66
N TRP A 155 -7.43 -11.02 -10.86
CA TRP A 155 -6.34 -11.51 -11.73
C TRP A 155 -5.39 -10.40 -12.19
N ASN A 156 -5.83 -9.14 -12.14
CA ASN A 156 -5.10 -7.96 -12.61
C ASN A 156 -4.74 -6.96 -11.51
N GLU A 157 -5.16 -7.20 -10.27
CA GLU A 157 -4.98 -6.28 -9.15
C GLU A 157 -4.95 -7.03 -7.81
N GLN A 158 -4.00 -6.68 -6.95
CA GLN A 158 -3.92 -7.17 -5.57
C GLN A 158 -3.62 -6.00 -4.64
N ASN A 159 -4.41 -5.84 -3.60
CA ASN A 159 -4.23 -4.80 -2.59
C ASN A 159 -4.39 -5.41 -1.19
N TYR A 160 -3.27 -5.46 -0.45
CA TYR A 160 -3.23 -6.01 0.89
C TYR A 160 -2.66 -4.99 1.89
N PHE A 161 -3.32 -4.86 3.02
CA PHE A 161 -2.79 -4.21 4.20
C PHE A 161 -2.33 -5.29 5.19
N ILE A 162 -1.06 -5.25 5.57
CA ILE A 162 -0.36 -6.32 6.26
C ILE A 162 0.19 -5.76 7.56
N GLU A 163 -0.13 -6.43 8.66
CA GLU A 163 0.48 -6.20 9.95
C GLU A 163 1.59 -7.22 10.18
N THR A 164 2.79 -6.74 10.52
CA THR A 164 3.89 -7.58 10.97
C THR A 164 4.28 -7.21 12.40
N LYS A 165 5.15 -8.00 13.01
CA LYS A 165 5.70 -7.72 14.35
C LYS A 165 6.36 -6.33 14.48
N ALA A 166 6.92 -5.79 13.38
CA ALA A 166 7.73 -4.57 13.42
C ALA A 166 7.18 -3.43 12.54
N GLU A 167 6.42 -3.74 11.49
CA GLU A 167 5.99 -2.79 10.46
C GLU A 167 4.53 -3.00 10.06
N TRP A 168 3.89 -1.91 9.64
CA TRP A 168 2.68 -1.91 8.83
C TRP A 168 3.09 -1.84 7.36
N ILE A 169 2.47 -2.65 6.51
CA ILE A 169 2.85 -2.74 5.11
C ILE A 169 1.61 -2.66 4.23
N LEU A 170 1.66 -1.79 3.23
CA LEU A 170 0.70 -1.76 2.14
C LEU A 170 1.38 -2.40 0.93
N TYR A 171 0.88 -3.54 0.48
CA TYR A 171 1.30 -4.20 -0.75
C TYR A 171 0.26 -3.99 -1.83
N ASN A 172 0.73 -3.55 -2.99
CA ASN A 172 -0.10 -3.29 -4.15
C ASN A 172 0.55 -3.90 -5.37
N TRP A 173 -0.23 -4.56 -6.21
CA TRP A 173 0.23 -5.03 -7.51
C TRP A 173 -0.87 -4.83 -8.54
N VAL A 174 -0.47 -4.37 -9.73
CA VAL A 174 -1.36 -4.15 -10.86
C VAL A 174 -0.68 -4.55 -12.16
N THR A 175 -1.45 -5.12 -13.08
CA THR A 175 -0.94 -5.53 -14.41
C THR A 175 -0.91 -4.38 -15.40
N MET A 176 -1.74 -3.35 -15.20
CA MET A 176 -1.80 -2.15 -16.03
C MET A 176 -1.67 -0.92 -15.14
N ALA A 177 -0.61 -0.14 -15.36
CA ALA A 177 -0.39 1.18 -14.76
C ALA A 177 -0.51 2.25 -15.85
#